data_AF-A0A256ZSN6-F1
#
_entry.id   AF-A0A256ZSN6-F1
#
_cell.length_a   1.000
_cell.length_b   1.000
_cell.length_c   1.000
_cell.angle_alpha   90.00
_cell.angle_beta   90.00
_cell.angle_gamma   90.00
#
_symmetry.space_group_name_H-M   'P 1'
#
loop_
_entity.id
_entity.type
_entity.pdbx_description
1 polymer ?
#
loop_
_entity_poly.entity_id
_entity_poly.type
_entity_poly.pdbx_seq_one_letter_code
_entity_poly.pdbx_strand_id
1 'polypeptide(L)' 'MSRDKNENPGDYIIGYWDRIEKKTIFIKLSDLEKSDIPYHRIRYIKKKGQVVWKR' A
#
# COMPACT_ATOMS: atom_id res chain seq x y z
N MET A 1 -15.93 12.65 -22.92
CA MET A 1 -15.77 13.23 -21.57
C MET A 1 -15.34 12.15 -20.59
N SER A 2 -14.15 12.34 -20.02
CA SER A 2 -13.81 12.04 -18.62
C SER A 2 -13.71 10.58 -18.14
N ARG A 3 -12.45 10.09 -18.25
CA ARG A 3 -11.61 9.45 -17.21
C ARG A 3 -11.98 8.04 -16.76
N ASP A 4 -11.15 7.09 -17.20
CA ASP A 4 -10.79 5.81 -16.60
C ASP A 4 -10.88 5.82 -15.07
N LYS A 5 -12.04 5.45 -14.51
CA LYS A 5 -12.25 5.25 -13.07
C LYS A 5 -12.27 3.77 -12.71
N ASN A 6 -11.36 2.99 -13.27
CA ASN A 6 -11.19 1.58 -12.89
C ASN A 6 -9.78 1.32 -12.40
N GLU A 7 -9.25 2.23 -11.58
CA GLU A 7 -8.13 1.89 -10.73
C GLU A 7 -8.65 1.03 -9.58
N ASN A 8 -8.58 -0.29 -9.75
CA ASN A 8 -8.89 -1.23 -8.70
C ASN A 8 -7.94 -1.00 -7.52
N PRO A 9 -8.43 -0.56 -6.35
CA PRO A 9 -7.57 -0.38 -5.17
C PRO A 9 -6.92 -1.71 -4.73
N GLY A 10 -7.49 -2.85 -5.11
CA GLY A 10 -6.95 -4.18 -4.85
C GLY A 10 -5.62 -4.51 -5.56
N ASP A 11 -5.21 -3.75 -6.58
CA ASP A 11 -3.94 -3.94 -7.30
C ASP A 11 -2.73 -3.32 -6.56
N TYR A 12 -2.98 -2.55 -5.50
CA TYR A 12 -1.96 -1.85 -4.73
C TYR A 12 -1.54 -2.68 -3.52
N ILE A 13 -0.23 -2.84 -3.39
CA ILE A 13 0.43 -3.47 -2.25
C ILE A 13 1.23 -2.40 -1.52
N ILE A 14 0.95 -2.23 -0.23
CA ILE A 14 1.56 -1.27 0.66
C ILE A 14 2.54 -2.00 1.58
N GLY A 15 3.79 -1.57 1.56
CA GLY A 15 4.83 -2.00 2.50
C GLY A 15 5.00 -0.96 3.60
N TYR A 16 4.69 -1.31 4.84
CA TYR A 16 4.93 -0.46 6.01
C TYR A 16 5.95 -1.10 6.95
N TRP A 17 6.65 -0.26 7.72
CA TRP A 17 7.54 -0.75 8.76
C TRP A 17 6.74 -1.11 10.00
N ASP A 18 6.69 -2.39 10.31
CA ASP A 18 6.06 -2.87 11.53
C ASP A 18 7.04 -2.78 12.71
N ARG A 19 6.58 -2.18 13.82
CA ARG A 19 7.41 -1.97 15.01
C ARG A 19 7.42 -3.18 15.94
N ILE A 20 6.41 -4.05 15.84
CA ILE A 20 6.22 -5.21 16.70
C ILE A 20 7.15 -6.33 16.19
N GLU A 21 7.06 -6.63 14.90
CA GLU A 21 7.87 -7.63 14.22
C GLU A 21 9.21 -7.08 13.71
N LYS A 22 9.45 -5.76 13.79
CA LYS A 22 10.67 -5.07 13.32
C LYS A 22 11.04 -5.44 11.88
N LYS A 23 10.04 -5.56 11.01
CA LYS A 23 10.21 -5.92 9.60
C LYS A 23 9.27 -5.13 8.72
N THR A 24 9.52 -5.14 7.42
CA THR A 24 8.59 -4.54 6.44
C THR A 24 7.50 -5.54 6.10
N ILE A 25 6.25 -5.22 6.41
CA ILE A 25 5.09 -6.05 6.09
C ILE A 25 4.40 -5.47 4.86
N PHE A 26 4.09 -6.34 3.90
CA PHE A 26 3.37 -5.99 2.69
C PHE A 26 1.92 -6.45 2.80
N ILE A 27 0.99 -5.50 2.71
CA ILE A 27 -0.46 -5.76 2.74
C ILE A 27 -1.12 -5.12 1.52
N LYS A 28 -2.35 -5.53 1.18
CA LYS A 28 -3.11 -4.84 0.13
C LYS A 28 -3.59 -3.49 0.65
N LEU A 29 -3.79 -2.54 -0.26
CA LEU A 29 -4.38 -1.24 0.09
C LEU A 29 -5.75 -1.40 0.77
N SER A 30 -6.59 -2.31 0.28
CA SER A 30 -7.89 -2.58 0.91
C SER A 30 -7.80 -3.13 2.33
N ASP A 31 -6.72 -3.82 2.68
CA ASP A 31 -6.46 -4.26 4.06
C ASP A 31 -5.93 -3.10 4.92
N LEU A 32 -5.11 -2.22 4.33
CA LEU A 32 -4.64 -1.00 4.99
C LEU A 32 -5.82 -0.08 5.35
N GLU A 33 -6.78 0.11 4.44
CA GLU A 33 -7.98 0.94 4.68
C GLU A 33 -8.85 0.42 5.83
N LYS A 34 -8.78 -0.89 6.12
CA LYS A 34 -9.47 -1.53 7.26
C LYS A 34 -8.62 -1.57 8.52
N SER A 35 -7.34 -1.21 8.43
CA SER A 35 -6.38 -1.27 9.53
C SER A 35 -6.14 0.12 10.12
N ASP A 36 -5.77 0.17 11.40
CA ASP A 36 -5.41 1.43 12.08
C ASP A 36 -3.96 1.86 11.78
N ILE A 37 -3.41 1.49 10.61
CA ILE A 37 -2.02 1.73 10.28
C ILE A 37 -1.89 3.14 9.66
N PRO A 38 -1.15 4.05 10.30
CA PRO A 38 -1.06 5.40 9.77
C PRO A 38 -0.13 5.49 8.56
N TYR A 39 -0.55 6.28 7.56
CA TYR A 39 0.14 6.42 6.27
C TYR A 39 1.61 6.84 6.37
N HIS A 40 2.00 7.60 7.40
CA HIS A 40 3.40 8.01 7.59
C HIS A 40 4.36 6.84 7.86
N ARG A 41 3.84 5.65 8.19
CA ARG A 41 4.64 4.41 8.37
C ARG A 41 4.86 3.65 7.06
N ILE A 42 4.15 4.02 6.00
CA ILE A 42 4.31 3.41 4.68
C ILE A 42 5.68 3.82 4.13
N ARG A 43 6.42 2.82 3.68
CA ARG A 43 7.74 3.00 3.07
C ARG A 43 7.78 2.55 1.62
N TYR A 44 6.86 1.67 1.21
CA TYR A 44 6.83 1.10 -0.13
C TYR A 44 5.40 1.03 -0.66
N ILE A 45 5.22 1.34 -1.93
CA ILE A 45 3.97 1.10 -2.66
C ILE A 45 4.33 0.38 -3.94
N LYS A 46 3.69 -0.77 -4.16
CA LYS A 46 3.78 -1.56 -5.39
C LYS A 46 2.41 -1.60 -6.07
N LYS A 47 2.39 -1.48 -7.39
CA LYS A 47 1.21 -1.66 -8.23
C LYS A 47 1.53 -2.74 -9.24
N LYS A 48 0.72 -3.82 -9.30
CA LYS A 48 0.93 -4.93 -10.25
C LYS A 48 2.38 -5.47 -10.26
N GLY A 49 2.98 -5.60 -9.08
CA GLY A 49 4.35 -6.07 -8.90
C GLY A 49 5.46 -5.02 -9.11
N GLN A 50 5.14 -3.84 -9.64
CA GLN A 50 6.12 -2.76 -9.87
C GLN A 50 6.11 -1.77 -8.70
N VAL A 51 7.29 -1.38 -8.21
CA VAL A 51 7.41 -0.34 -7.17
C VAL A 51 7.10 1.01 -7.81
N VAL A 52 5.99 1.63 -7.42
CA VAL A 52 5.57 2.95 -7.90
C VAL A 52 6.02 4.06 -6.95
N TRP A 53 6.28 3.74 -5.69
CA TRP A 53 6.75 4.70 -4.70
C TRP A 53 7.57 4.01 -3.61
N LYS A 54 8.64 4.68 -3.16
CA LYS A 54 9.47 4.28 -2.04
C LYS A 54 10.01 5.50 -1.29
N ARG A 55 10.14 5.40 0.03
CA ARG A 55 10.73 6.42 0.90
C ARG A 55 11.88 5.84 1.73
#